data_AF-A0A9X2F8N9-F1
#
_entry.id   AF-A0A9X2F8N9-F1
#
_cell.length_a   1.000
_cell.length_b   1.000
_cell.length_c   1.000
_cell.angle_alpha   90.00
_cell.angle_beta   90.00
_cell.angle_gamma   90.00
#
_symmetry.space_group_name_H-M   'P 1'
#
loop_
_entity.id
_entity.type
_entity.pdbx_description
1 polymer ?
#
loop_
_entity_poly.entity_id
_entity_poly.type
_entity_poly.pdbx_seq_one_letter_code
_entity_poly.pdbx_strand_id
1 'polypeptide(L)'
;MKKILSTAIILLPMVLSIVSCQPEDVKPVGEPVNIVSGLSGEWSTEQVIQIDNDAVKKGFPYQRLDITSLYPYTTMKLILSTDNDGNPTTFSFDPGSAPSLIPISSGDWSVDSEIAPSVITLTNGGNSVDVQIANYTSLRNDELVLKVVKTLSGKPVLTYEYHFKK
;
A
#
# COMPACT_ATOMS: atom_id res chain seq x y z
N MET A 1 31.16 -32.26 -57.20
CA MET A 1 31.43 -31.52 -55.94
C MET A 1 30.52 -30.30 -55.73
N LYS A 2 30.22 -29.47 -56.76
CA LYS A 2 29.33 -28.28 -56.64
C LYS A 2 27.90 -28.55 -56.12
N LYS A 3 27.29 -29.71 -56.41
CA LYS A 3 25.92 -30.03 -55.96
C LYS A 3 25.82 -30.31 -54.45
N ILE A 4 26.88 -30.79 -53.80
CA ILE A 4 26.90 -31.07 -52.36
C ILE A 4 27.07 -29.76 -51.57
N LEU A 5 27.82 -28.80 -52.13
CA LEU A 5 28.04 -27.48 -51.53
C LEU A 5 26.76 -26.62 -51.52
N SER A 6 25.88 -26.79 -52.53
CA SER A 6 24.63 -26.03 -52.64
C SER A 6 23.54 -26.51 -51.67
N THR A 7 23.48 -27.80 -51.35
CA THR A 7 22.51 -28.35 -50.39
C THR A 7 22.88 -28.01 -48.95
N ALA A 8 24.18 -27.91 -48.65
CA ALA A 8 24.68 -27.55 -47.32
C ALA A 8 24.36 -26.08 -46.94
N ILE A 9 24.32 -25.17 -47.91
CA ILE A 9 24.02 -23.74 -47.68
C ILE A 9 22.55 -23.49 -47.34
N ILE A 10 21.63 -24.32 -47.84
CA ILE A 10 20.18 -24.21 -47.57
C ILE A 10 19.81 -24.88 -46.23
N LEU A 11 20.57 -25.88 -45.79
CA LEU A 11 20.31 -26.57 -44.52
C LEU A 11 20.74 -25.77 -43.28
N LEU A 12 21.74 -24.91 -43.42
CA LEU A 12 22.32 -24.11 -42.33
C LEU A 12 21.32 -23.12 -41.66
N PRO A 13 20.51 -22.33 -42.39
CA PRO A 13 19.53 -21.44 -41.77
C PRO A 13 18.37 -22.18 -41.08
N MET A 14 18.07 -23.43 -41.47
CA MET A 14 17.00 -24.23 -40.87
C MET A 14 17.39 -24.83 -39.52
N VAL A 15 18.68 -25.03 -39.26
CA VAL A 15 19.19 -25.49 -37.95
C VAL A 15 19.29 -24.33 -36.95
N LEU A 16 19.57 -23.11 -37.43
CA LEU A 16 19.68 -21.92 -36.58
C LEU A 16 18.33 -21.43 -36.02
N SER A 17 17.21 -21.70 -36.70
CA SER A 17 15.86 -21.34 -36.22
C SER A 17 15.34 -22.20 -35.07
N ILE A 18 15.92 -23.37 -34.83
CA ILE A 18 15.52 -24.28 -33.73
C ILE A 18 16.23 -23.95 -32.41
N VAL A 19 17.34 -23.22 -32.46
CA VAL A 19 18.17 -22.88 -31.27
C VAL A 19 17.75 -21.53 -30.64
N SER A 20 16.94 -20.73 -31.32
CA SER A 20 16.46 -19.43 -30.82
C SER A 20 15.36 -19.52 -29.76
N CYS A 21 14.82 -20.70 -29.49
CA CYS A 21 13.80 -20.92 -28.45
C CYS A 21 14.46 -21.62 -27.26
N GLN A 22 15.41 -20.94 -26.60
CA GLN A 22 15.84 -21.37 -25.28
C GLN A 22 14.71 -21.02 -24.29
N PRO A 23 14.18 -21.98 -23.52
CA PRO A 23 13.24 -21.65 -22.46
C PRO A 23 13.94 -20.70 -21.51
N GLU A 24 13.43 -19.47 -21.43
CA GLU A 24 13.92 -18.48 -20.48
C GLU A 24 13.65 -19.03 -19.08
N ASP A 25 14.70 -19.15 -18.27
CA ASP A 25 14.61 -19.62 -16.90
C ASP A 25 13.98 -18.50 -16.07
N VAL A 26 12.66 -18.36 -16.18
CA VAL A 26 11.88 -17.43 -15.38
C VAL A 26 12.03 -17.88 -13.94
N LYS A 27 12.82 -17.10 -13.18
CA LYS A 27 12.95 -17.29 -11.75
C LYS A 27 11.54 -17.42 -11.15
N PRO A 28 11.33 -18.38 -10.24
CA PRO A 28 10.03 -18.53 -9.59
C PRO A 28 9.63 -17.19 -8.99
N VAL A 29 8.37 -16.80 -9.25
CA VAL A 29 7.73 -15.71 -8.51
C VAL A 29 7.81 -16.14 -7.05
N GLY A 30 8.57 -15.41 -6.23
CA GLY A 30 8.81 -15.78 -4.83
C GLY A 30 7.51 -15.93 -4.04
N GLU A 31 7.63 -16.43 -2.80
CA GLU A 31 6.47 -16.61 -1.93
C GLU A 31 5.60 -15.34 -1.83
N PRO A 32 4.26 -15.48 -1.83
CA PRO A 32 3.36 -14.36 -1.65
C PRO A 32 3.72 -13.59 -0.38
N VAL A 33 3.88 -12.27 -0.51
CA VAL A 33 4.13 -11.41 0.65
C VAL A 33 2.87 -11.40 1.52
N ASN A 34 2.99 -11.77 2.79
CA ASN A 34 1.91 -11.58 3.76
C ASN A 34 1.82 -10.07 4.09
N ILE A 35 0.91 -9.37 3.40
CA ILE A 35 0.73 -7.91 3.54
C ILE A 35 0.20 -7.56 4.94
N VAL A 36 -0.65 -8.42 5.51
CA VAL A 36 -1.23 -8.22 6.85
C VAL A 36 -0.13 -8.22 7.91
N SER A 37 0.84 -9.13 7.82
CA SER A 37 2.03 -9.11 8.66
C SER A 37 2.83 -7.81 8.49
N GLY A 38 2.93 -7.29 7.26
CA GLY A 38 3.56 -6.00 6.98
C GLY A 38 2.86 -4.80 7.65
N LEU A 39 1.54 -4.85 7.80
CA LEU A 39 0.74 -3.83 8.50
C LEU A 39 0.94 -3.84 10.02
N SER A 40 1.27 -5.00 10.59
CA SER A 40 1.48 -5.14 12.05
C SER A 40 2.67 -4.30 12.53
N GLY A 41 2.65 -3.82 13.77
CA GLY A 41 3.76 -3.11 14.41
C GLY A 41 3.37 -1.77 15.01
N GLU A 42 4.37 -1.03 15.47
CA GLU A 42 4.23 0.31 16.04
C GLU A 42 4.57 1.35 14.98
N TRP A 43 3.66 2.28 14.78
CA TRP A 43 3.68 3.26 13.71
C TRP A 43 3.59 4.66 14.30
N SER A 44 4.48 5.56 13.90
CA SER A 44 4.44 6.97 14.28
C SER A 44 4.27 7.83 13.04
N THR A 45 3.37 8.82 13.08
CA THR A 45 3.18 9.72 11.94
C THR A 45 4.42 10.57 11.73
N GLU A 46 4.92 10.63 10.49
CA GLU A 46 5.98 11.57 10.10
C GLU A 46 5.44 12.73 9.28
N GLN A 47 4.41 12.47 8.48
CA GLN A 47 3.88 13.46 7.54
C GLN A 47 2.37 13.34 7.38
N VAL A 48 1.71 14.49 7.25
CA VAL A 48 0.30 14.57 6.89
C VAL A 48 0.13 15.47 5.68
N ILE A 49 -0.39 14.90 4.59
CA ILE A 49 -0.67 15.61 3.34
C ILE A 49 -2.17 15.83 3.21
N GLN A 50 -2.57 17.08 3.02
CA GLN A 50 -3.91 17.45 2.60
C GLN A 50 -3.95 17.57 1.08
N ILE A 51 -4.92 16.91 0.45
CA ILE A 51 -5.15 16.89 -0.99
C ILE A 51 -6.51 17.51 -1.28
N ASP A 52 -6.53 18.52 -2.15
CA ASP A 52 -7.75 19.09 -2.70
C ASP A 52 -8.17 18.28 -3.94
N ASN A 53 -9.23 17.49 -3.80
CA ASN A 53 -9.69 16.58 -4.85
C ASN A 53 -10.23 17.33 -6.08
N ASP A 54 -10.80 18.53 -5.90
CA ASP A 54 -11.29 19.33 -7.02
C ASP A 54 -10.12 19.98 -7.77
N ALA A 55 -9.09 20.42 -7.04
CA ALA A 55 -7.86 20.94 -7.63
C ALA A 55 -7.11 19.88 -8.43
N VAL A 56 -7.01 18.65 -7.89
CA VAL A 56 -6.46 17.49 -8.63
C VAL A 56 -7.25 17.25 -9.91
N LYS A 57 -8.59 17.17 -9.81
CA LYS A 57 -9.46 16.89 -10.95
C LYS A 57 -9.36 17.95 -12.05
N LYS A 58 -9.16 19.21 -11.68
CA LYS A 58 -9.04 20.35 -12.60
C LYS A 58 -7.61 20.59 -13.10
N GLY A 59 -6.63 19.85 -12.58
CA GLY A 59 -5.22 20.00 -12.97
C GLY A 59 -4.60 21.32 -12.51
N PHE A 60 -5.05 21.89 -11.39
CA PHE A 60 -4.42 23.09 -10.83
C PHE A 60 -3.00 22.79 -10.32
N PRO A 61 -2.08 23.77 -10.26
CA PRO A 61 -0.70 23.52 -9.81
C PRO A 61 -0.59 23.22 -8.30
N TYR A 62 -1.49 23.77 -7.48
CA TYR A 62 -1.48 23.59 -6.02
C TYR A 62 -2.58 22.61 -5.60
N GLN A 63 -2.24 21.33 -5.53
CA GLN A 63 -3.20 20.24 -5.29
C GLN A 63 -3.01 19.58 -3.92
N ARG A 64 -1.78 19.66 -3.40
CA ARG A 64 -1.33 18.97 -2.19
C ARG A 64 -0.62 19.96 -1.30
N LEU A 65 -0.89 19.87 -0.01
CA LEU A 65 -0.29 20.71 1.01
C LEU A 65 0.19 19.81 2.15
N ASP A 66 1.47 19.93 2.49
CA ASP A 66 1.98 19.35 3.72
C ASP A 66 1.49 20.20 4.90
N ILE A 67 0.69 19.58 5.77
CA ILE A 67 0.10 20.24 6.94
C ILE A 67 0.71 19.74 8.25
N THR A 68 1.80 18.97 8.19
CA THR A 68 2.44 18.34 9.35
C THR A 68 2.79 19.33 10.45
N SER A 69 3.13 20.58 10.09
CA SER A 69 3.49 21.63 11.04
C SER A 69 2.31 22.38 11.65
N LEU A 70 1.07 22.16 11.18
CA LEU A 70 -0.12 22.88 11.68
C LEU A 70 -0.62 22.35 13.03
N TYR A 71 -0.33 21.09 13.34
CA TYR A 71 -0.68 20.41 14.58
C TYR A 71 0.46 19.46 14.98
N PRO A 72 0.53 18.96 16.22
CA PRO A 72 1.59 18.04 16.63
C PRO A 72 1.36 16.61 16.08
N TYR A 73 1.21 16.47 14.77
CA TYR A 73 0.90 15.18 14.12
C TYR A 73 1.95 14.11 14.41
N THR A 74 3.21 14.49 14.61
CA THR A 74 4.31 13.56 14.89
C THR A 74 4.22 12.89 16.27
N THR A 75 3.28 13.31 17.13
CA THR A 75 2.99 12.60 18.39
C THR A 75 2.01 11.44 18.20
N MET A 76 1.36 11.34 17.04
CA MET A 76 0.38 10.28 16.78
C MET A 76 1.06 8.91 16.68
N LYS A 77 0.49 7.92 17.36
CA LYS A 77 0.96 6.54 17.37
C LYS A 77 -0.19 5.58 17.07
N LEU A 78 0.09 4.62 16.20
CA LEU A 78 -0.79 3.50 15.89
C LEU A 78 -0.04 2.20 16.16
N ILE A 79 -0.63 1.30 16.92
CA ILE A 79 -0.11 -0.04 17.15
C ILE A 79 -1.12 -1.02 16.57
N LEU A 80 -0.67 -1.89 15.67
CA LEU A 80 -1.46 -2.98 15.09
C LEU A 80 -0.81 -4.31 15.49
N SER A 81 -1.45 -5.06 16.38
CA SER A 81 -0.90 -6.32 16.91
C SER A 81 -1.42 -7.52 16.14
N THR A 82 -0.60 -8.55 15.99
CA THR A 82 -1.02 -9.85 15.45
C THR A 82 -0.76 -10.96 16.45
N ASP A 83 -1.42 -12.10 16.27
CA ASP A 83 -1.06 -13.34 16.96
C ASP A 83 0.21 -13.98 16.35
N ASN A 84 0.58 -15.16 16.84
CA ASN A 84 1.75 -15.92 16.37
C ASN A 84 1.59 -16.43 14.91
N ASP A 85 0.36 -16.51 14.42
CA ASP A 85 0.02 -16.96 13.08
C ASP A 85 -0.07 -15.77 12.09
N GLY A 86 0.12 -14.53 12.58
CA GLY A 86 0.06 -13.31 11.79
C GLY A 86 -1.34 -12.77 11.58
N ASN A 87 -2.34 -13.29 12.30
CA ASN A 87 -3.72 -12.80 12.22
C ASN A 87 -3.88 -11.51 13.03
N PRO A 88 -4.65 -10.53 12.54
CA PRO A 88 -5.01 -9.33 13.29
C PRO A 88 -5.61 -9.66 14.67
N THR A 89 -5.16 -8.95 15.69
CA THR A 89 -5.71 -9.05 17.05
C THR A 89 -6.17 -7.66 17.51
N THR A 90 -5.36 -7.01 18.32
CA THR A 90 -5.69 -5.74 18.96
C THR A 90 -4.99 -4.57 18.30
N PHE A 91 -5.61 -3.40 18.39
CA PHE A 91 -4.97 -2.13 18.05
C PHE A 91 -4.99 -1.17 19.23
N SER A 92 -4.08 -0.20 19.17
CA SER A 92 -4.08 0.99 20.02
C SER A 92 -3.78 2.20 19.15
N PHE A 93 -4.51 3.28 19.36
CA PHE A 93 -4.31 4.55 18.68
C PHE A 93 -4.25 5.69 19.69
N ASP A 94 -3.14 6.42 19.68
CA ASP A 94 -2.93 7.61 20.48
C ASP A 94 -2.71 8.81 19.54
N PRO A 95 -3.68 9.73 19.40
CA PRO A 95 -3.49 10.93 18.58
C PRO A 95 -2.55 11.97 19.24
N GLY A 96 -2.15 11.77 20.50
CA GLY A 96 -1.49 12.78 21.31
C GLY A 96 -2.36 14.05 21.40
N SER A 97 -1.78 15.20 21.04
CA SER A 97 -2.49 16.50 21.02
C SER A 97 -2.96 16.92 19.62
N ALA A 98 -2.83 16.05 18.62
CA ALA A 98 -3.23 16.37 17.25
C ALA A 98 -4.71 16.01 16.98
N PRO A 99 -5.35 16.60 15.95
CA PRO A 99 -6.71 16.24 15.56
C PRO A 99 -6.82 14.74 15.25
N SER A 100 -7.68 14.03 15.96
CA SER A 100 -7.76 12.58 15.84
C SER A 100 -8.24 12.12 14.46
N LEU A 101 -7.54 11.13 13.89
CA LEU A 101 -7.94 10.41 12.69
C LEU A 101 -8.97 9.31 12.99
N ILE A 102 -8.77 8.62 14.11
CA ILE A 102 -9.53 7.44 14.52
C ILE A 102 -10.26 7.78 15.82
N PRO A 103 -11.60 7.73 15.87
CA PRO A 103 -12.38 8.14 17.04
C PRO A 103 -12.36 7.12 18.19
N ILE A 104 -11.75 5.95 17.99
CA ILE A 104 -11.59 4.89 18.98
C ILE A 104 -10.11 4.66 19.27
N SER A 105 -9.74 4.59 20.55
CA SER A 105 -8.34 4.57 20.98
C SER A 105 -7.74 3.17 21.10
N SER A 106 -8.56 2.13 21.12
CA SER A 106 -8.10 0.74 21.18
C SER A 106 -9.24 -0.21 20.86
N GLY A 107 -8.94 -1.49 20.66
CA GLY A 107 -9.92 -2.54 20.40
C GLY A 107 -9.34 -3.61 19.49
N ASP A 108 -10.18 -4.23 18.66
CA ASP A 108 -9.75 -5.24 17.69
C ASP A 108 -9.66 -4.64 16.29
N TRP A 109 -8.74 -5.14 15.47
CA TRP A 109 -8.63 -4.72 14.07
C TRP A 109 -8.71 -5.91 13.11
N SER A 110 -9.13 -5.63 11.88
CA SER A 110 -9.16 -6.59 10.79
C SER A 110 -8.95 -5.88 9.45
N VAL A 111 -8.83 -6.65 8.38
CA VAL A 111 -8.75 -6.14 7.01
C VAL A 111 -9.86 -6.74 6.15
N ASP A 112 -10.21 -6.04 5.08
CA ASP A 112 -11.17 -6.51 4.07
C ASP A 112 -10.65 -7.67 3.21
N SER A 113 -9.33 -7.78 3.04
CA SER A 113 -8.67 -8.85 2.30
C SER A 113 -7.28 -9.15 2.85
N GLU A 114 -6.97 -10.43 3.05
CA GLU A 114 -5.62 -10.86 3.46
C GLU A 114 -4.58 -10.72 2.33
N ILE A 115 -5.02 -10.75 1.07
CA ILE A 115 -4.15 -10.78 -0.12
C ILE A 115 -3.93 -9.37 -0.68
N ALA A 116 -4.93 -8.49 -0.57
CA ALA A 116 -4.87 -7.12 -1.09
C ALA A 116 -5.70 -6.18 -0.21
N PRO A 117 -5.26 -5.94 1.05
CA PRO A 117 -6.02 -5.11 1.98
C PRO A 117 -6.13 -3.68 1.44
N SER A 118 -7.35 -3.16 1.46
CA SER A 118 -7.66 -1.78 1.08
C SER A 118 -8.29 -0.99 2.23
N VAL A 119 -8.85 -1.70 3.22
CA VAL A 119 -9.50 -1.14 4.39
C VAL A 119 -9.03 -1.87 5.64
N ILE A 120 -8.67 -1.09 6.66
CA ILE A 120 -8.50 -1.57 8.03
C ILE A 120 -9.78 -1.23 8.79
N THR A 121 -10.45 -2.24 9.33
CA THR A 121 -11.62 -2.06 10.18
C THR A 121 -11.18 -2.14 11.64
N LEU A 122 -11.50 -1.11 12.41
CA LEU A 122 -11.18 -0.98 13.83
C LEU A 122 -12.47 -1.05 14.63
N THR A 123 -12.53 -1.91 15.64
CA THR A 123 -13.76 -2.15 16.42
C THR A 123 -13.55 -2.06 17.92
N ASN A 124 -14.50 -1.48 18.65
CA ASN A 124 -14.52 -1.48 20.12
C ASN A 124 -15.96 -1.41 20.64
N GLY A 125 -16.40 -2.45 21.34
CA GLY A 125 -17.64 -2.42 22.14
C GLY A 125 -18.90 -2.06 21.34
N GLY A 126 -18.95 -2.42 20.05
CA GLY A 126 -20.06 -2.10 19.13
C GLY A 126 -19.81 -0.90 18.21
N ASN A 127 -18.75 -0.12 18.44
CA ASN A 127 -18.29 0.89 17.48
C ASN A 127 -17.41 0.23 16.41
N SER A 128 -17.53 0.70 15.17
CA SER A 128 -16.71 0.26 14.04
C SER A 128 -16.26 1.47 13.23
N VAL A 129 -15.00 1.50 12.84
CA VAL A 129 -14.39 2.56 12.03
C VAL A 129 -13.58 1.92 10.93
N ASP A 130 -13.87 2.32 9.69
CA ASP A 130 -13.09 1.90 8.53
C ASP A 130 -12.06 2.97 8.17
N VAL A 131 -10.79 2.56 8.07
CA VAL A 131 -9.68 3.42 7.65
C VAL A 131 -9.13 2.87 6.33
N GLN A 132 -9.05 3.73 5.32
CA GLN A 132 -8.56 3.30 4.00
C GLN A 132 -7.03 3.27 3.98
N ILE A 133 -6.47 2.24 3.36
CA ILE A 133 -5.04 2.17 3.05
C ILE A 133 -4.84 2.88 1.71
N ALA A 134 -4.01 3.92 1.69
CA ALA A 134 -3.73 4.66 0.45
C ALA A 134 -2.89 3.81 -0.52
N ASN A 135 -1.86 3.15 0.01
CA ASN A 135 -0.95 2.32 -0.76
C ASN A 135 -0.19 1.32 0.13
N TYR A 136 -0.51 0.02 0.04
CA TYR A 136 0.19 -1.03 0.79
C TYR A 136 1.58 -1.38 0.23
N THR A 137 1.94 -0.94 -0.98
CA THR A 137 3.29 -1.21 -1.54
C THR A 137 4.39 -0.47 -0.79
N SER A 138 4.03 0.63 -0.11
CA SER A 138 4.94 1.44 0.72
C SER A 138 5.41 0.71 1.99
N LEU A 139 4.70 -0.35 2.40
CA LEU A 139 5.07 -1.19 3.56
C LEU A 139 6.45 -1.84 3.41
N ARG A 140 6.93 -2.05 2.17
CA ARG A 140 8.29 -2.57 1.91
C ARG A 140 9.40 -1.60 2.31
N ASN A 141 9.04 -0.33 2.50
CA ASN A 141 9.93 0.75 2.94
C ASN A 141 9.55 1.25 4.34
N ASP A 142 8.96 0.35 5.16
CA ASP A 142 8.52 0.64 6.53
C ASP A 142 7.61 1.87 6.61
N GLU A 143 6.73 2.04 5.61
CA GLU A 143 5.78 3.14 5.54
C GLU A 143 4.35 2.62 5.43
N LEU A 144 3.48 3.12 6.30
CA LEU A 144 2.04 2.89 6.25
C LEU A 144 1.33 4.21 5.93
N VAL A 145 0.62 4.24 4.80
CA VAL A 145 -0.14 5.43 4.40
C VAL A 145 -1.63 5.17 4.59
N LEU A 146 -2.23 5.86 5.56
CA LEU A 146 -3.67 5.82 5.83
C LEU A 146 -4.36 7.04 5.25
N LYS A 147 -5.57 6.85 4.72
CA LYS A 147 -6.32 7.88 4.01
C LYS A 147 -7.68 8.12 4.65
N VAL A 148 -8.01 9.40 4.86
CA VAL A 148 -9.37 9.83 5.20
C VAL A 148 -9.90 10.82 4.18
N VAL A 149 -11.09 10.51 3.66
CA VAL A 149 -11.78 11.31 2.65
C VAL A 149 -12.90 12.09 3.31
N LYS A 150 -12.83 13.41 3.24
CA LYS A 150 -13.93 14.30 3.61
C LYS A 150 -14.81 14.54 2.40
N THR A 151 -16.10 14.32 2.57
CA THR A 151 -17.10 14.52 1.52
C THR A 151 -17.99 15.71 1.83
N LEU A 152 -18.40 16.42 0.79
CA LEU A 152 -19.42 17.47 0.84
C LEU A 152 -20.48 17.11 -0.20
N SER A 153 -21.74 16.97 0.24
CA SER A 153 -22.85 16.52 -0.61
C SER A 153 -22.54 15.23 -1.39
N GLY A 154 -21.89 14.26 -0.73
CA GLY A 154 -21.53 12.97 -1.31
C GLY A 154 -20.31 12.99 -2.25
N LYS A 155 -19.68 14.14 -2.48
CA LYS A 155 -18.49 14.27 -3.34
C LYS A 155 -17.24 14.40 -2.49
N PRO A 156 -16.13 13.69 -2.79
CA PRO A 156 -14.86 13.90 -2.10
C PRO A 156 -14.35 15.31 -2.40
N VAL A 157 -14.10 16.08 -1.35
CA VAL A 157 -13.57 17.45 -1.45
C VAL A 157 -12.14 17.52 -0.95
N LEU A 158 -11.86 16.91 0.21
CA LEU A 158 -10.52 16.87 0.79
C LEU A 158 -10.16 15.43 1.11
N THR A 159 -8.89 15.11 0.90
CA THR A 159 -8.30 13.84 1.30
C THR A 159 -7.10 14.15 2.18
N TYR A 160 -7.02 13.47 3.32
CA TYR A 160 -5.87 13.52 4.19
C TYR A 160 -5.14 12.19 4.10
N GLU A 161 -3.86 12.23 3.77
CA GLU A 161 -2.95 11.09 3.80
C GLU A 161 -2.03 11.24 5.01
N TYR A 162 -2.05 10.24 5.90
CA TYR A 162 -1.21 10.14 7.08
C TYR A 162 -0.13 9.11 6.79
N HIS A 163 1.10 9.58 6.71
CA HIS A 163 2.28 8.77 6.44
C HIS A 163 2.91 8.40 7.78
N PHE A 164 2.79 7.14 8.15
CA PHE A 164 3.41 6.58 9.33
C PHE A 164 4.70 5.85 8.98
N LYS A 165 5.65 5.86 9.91
CA LYS A 165 6.89 5.07 9.88
C LYS A 165 7.05 4.19 11.10
N LYS A 166 7.79 3.09 10.92
CA LYS A 166 8.28 2.19 11.96
C LYS A 166 9.70 2.58 12.39
#